data_AF-A0A2T0BB86-F1
#
_entry.id   AF-A0A2T0BB86-F1
#
_cell.length_a   1.000
_cell.length_b   1.000
_cell.length_c   1.000
_cell.angle_alpha   90.00
_cell.angle_beta   90.00
_cell.angle_gamma   90.00
#
_symmetry.space_group_name_H-M   'P 1'
#
loop_
_entity.id
_entity.type
_entity.pdbx_description
1 polymer ?
#
loop_
_entity_poly.entity_id
_entity_poly.type
_entity_poly.pdbx_seq_one_letter_code
_entity_poly.pdbx_strand_id
1 'polypeptide(L)'
;MIKKISVIICLCLGLTFVACTNDTTDEKADTSNSTTTKDTKDSEDTTDTTESDKETKVDETPVAKDITLTAYTANVDTYAAEKLSDITVKEDLPLQEKLTALANEISTKVFGGLPITIVEIQTIDGKKKAIINLVEKEVTDPNASWSRVYFQGSAGGTMTSNTLIETFAQRAYTGEWIDSMEFQYNGGSIETQHAPKLTGIITRN
;
A
#
# COMPACT_ATOMS: atom_id res chain seq x y z
N MET A 1 42.75 27.70 -27.92
CA MET A 1 43.72 28.18 -26.90
C MET A 1 43.19 27.80 -25.51
N ILE A 2 44.05 27.69 -24.49
CA ILE A 2 43.68 27.26 -23.13
C ILE A 2 43.77 28.45 -22.16
N LYS A 3 42.83 28.54 -21.20
CA LYS A 3 42.77 29.29 -19.91
C LYS A 3 41.37 29.92 -19.76
N LYS A 4 40.71 29.92 -18.60
CA LYS A 4 41.05 29.40 -17.24
C LYS A 4 39.76 28.92 -16.55
N ILE A 5 39.89 27.93 -15.67
CA ILE A 5 38.84 27.58 -14.69
C ILE A 5 38.99 28.51 -13.48
N SER A 6 37.88 29.02 -12.94
CA SER A 6 37.82 29.73 -11.67
C SER A 6 37.03 28.91 -10.66
N VAL A 7 37.73 28.24 -9.74
CA VAL A 7 37.12 27.60 -8.57
C VAL A 7 36.95 28.66 -7.49
N ILE A 8 35.74 28.79 -6.94
CA ILE A 8 35.48 29.56 -5.72
C ILE A 8 35.05 28.58 -4.63
N ILE A 9 35.99 28.25 -3.74
CA ILE A 9 35.71 27.59 -2.48
C ILE A 9 35.25 28.67 -1.50
N CYS A 10 34.02 28.58 -1.00
CA CYS A 10 33.55 29.38 0.12
C CYS A 10 33.48 28.51 1.37
N LEU A 11 34.40 28.74 2.32
CA LEU A 11 34.54 27.95 3.53
C LEU A 11 33.80 28.65 4.69
N CYS A 12 32.55 28.23 4.95
CA CYS A 12 31.82 28.64 6.15
C CYS A 12 31.93 27.55 7.22
N LEU A 13 32.60 27.87 8.33
CA LEU A 13 32.66 26.99 9.50
C LEU A 13 31.31 26.99 10.22
N GLY A 14 30.91 25.84 10.76
CA GLY A 14 29.60 25.65 11.39
C GLY A 14 29.56 26.04 12.87
N LEU A 15 28.36 25.93 13.45
CA LEU A 15 28.13 25.90 14.90
C LEU A 15 27.31 24.65 15.24
N THR A 16 27.89 23.75 16.03
CA THR A 16 27.19 22.58 16.57
C THR A 16 26.63 22.90 17.95
N PHE A 17 25.31 22.85 18.10
CA PHE A 17 24.67 22.82 19.41
C PHE A 17 24.14 21.41 19.69
N VAL A 18 24.83 20.69 20.57
CA VAL A 18 24.30 19.47 21.20
C VAL A 18 23.51 19.93 22.43
N ALA A 19 22.23 19.58 22.47
CA ALA A 19 21.37 19.79 23.63
C ALA A 19 20.79 18.43 24.07
N CYS A 20 21.48 17.78 24.99
CA CYS A 20 20.94 16.62 25.70
C CYS A 20 20.34 17.11 27.02
N THR A 21 19.05 16.89 27.22
CA THR A 21 18.42 16.92 28.55
C THR A 21 17.79 15.55 28.77
N ASN A 22 18.42 14.76 29.64
CA ASN A 22 17.74 13.63 30.28
C ASN A 22 17.08 14.17 31.54
N ASP A 23 15.82 13.84 31.75
CA ASP A 23 15.29 13.66 33.11
C ASP A 23 14.79 12.23 33.21
N THR A 24 15.04 11.59 34.35
CA THR A 24 14.68 10.19 34.62
C THR A 24 14.11 10.12 36.02
N THR A 25 12.84 9.72 36.11
CA THR A 25 12.18 9.43 37.37
C THR A 25 11.41 8.13 37.24
N ASP A 26 11.96 7.06 37.80
CA ASP A 26 11.23 5.83 38.05
C ASP A 26 10.19 6.02 39.16
N GLU A 27 8.97 5.51 39.01
CA GLU A 27 8.62 4.22 39.62
C GLU A 27 7.18 3.76 39.22
N LYS A 28 7.11 2.53 38.69
CA LYS A 28 6.35 1.41 39.27
C LYS A 28 4.81 1.43 39.31
N ALA A 29 4.31 0.32 38.78
CA ALA A 29 2.97 -0.25 38.88
C ALA A 29 2.29 -0.18 40.26
N ASP A 30 0.96 -0.34 40.24
CA ASP A 30 0.43 -1.60 40.78
C ASP A 30 -0.84 -2.09 40.06
N THR A 31 -1.24 -3.33 40.33
CA THR A 31 -2.35 -4.05 39.67
C THR A 31 -3.49 -4.38 40.63
N SER A 32 -4.72 -4.52 40.10
CA SER A 32 -5.72 -5.56 40.45
C SER A 32 -7.08 -5.10 41.02
N ASN A 33 -8.12 -5.87 40.63
CA ASN A 33 -9.44 -6.08 41.25
C ASN A 33 -10.45 -4.90 41.35
N SER A 34 -11.77 -5.14 41.47
CA SER A 34 -12.65 -6.26 41.01
C SER A 34 -14.12 -5.94 41.33
N THR A 35 -15.08 -6.70 40.76
CA THR A 35 -16.50 -6.85 41.18
C THR A 35 -17.40 -5.68 40.74
N THR A 36 -18.37 -5.81 39.81
CA THR A 36 -19.67 -6.55 39.88
C THR A 36 -20.59 -5.94 40.97
N THR A 37 -21.86 -5.57 40.78
CA THR A 37 -22.97 -6.36 40.17
C THR A 37 -24.15 -5.49 39.68
N LYS A 38 -24.84 -6.02 38.65
CA LYS A 38 -26.24 -5.89 38.15
C LYS A 38 -27.33 -5.19 39.01
N ASP A 39 -28.33 -4.63 38.32
CA ASP A 39 -29.72 -5.15 38.21
C ASP A 39 -30.38 -4.61 36.89
N THR A 40 -31.08 -5.38 36.03
CA THR A 40 -32.38 -6.13 36.08
C THR A 40 -33.58 -5.21 35.74
N LYS A 41 -34.20 -5.24 34.53
CA LYS A 41 -35.39 -6.03 34.03
C LYS A 41 -36.68 -5.75 34.86
N ASP A 42 -37.92 -5.54 34.39
CA ASP A 42 -38.79 -5.99 33.25
C ASP A 42 -40.06 -5.05 33.14
N SER A 43 -41.06 -5.10 32.21
CA SER A 43 -41.30 -5.65 30.85
C SER A 43 -42.64 -5.08 30.26
N GLU A 44 -42.88 -5.18 28.94
CA GLU A 44 -44.18 -5.12 28.19
C GLU A 44 -45.09 -3.85 28.35
N ASP A 45 -46.15 -3.57 27.55
CA ASP A 45 -46.97 -4.36 26.59
C ASP A 45 -47.42 -3.51 25.34
N THR A 46 -48.28 -4.09 24.47
CA THR A 46 -48.78 -3.65 23.13
C THR A 46 -49.84 -2.51 23.19
N THR A 47 -50.59 -2.00 22.18
CA THR A 47 -51.17 -2.42 20.86
C THR A 47 -51.43 -1.11 20.00
N ASP A 48 -51.92 -1.02 18.74
CA ASP A 48 -52.52 -1.92 17.72
C ASP A 48 -52.44 -1.37 16.25
N THR A 49 -52.70 -2.25 15.28
CA THR A 49 -53.21 -2.18 13.88
C THR A 49 -53.57 -0.82 13.20
N THR A 50 -53.13 -0.64 11.94
CA THR A 50 -53.98 -0.43 10.72
C THR A 50 -53.13 -0.51 9.42
N GLU A 51 -53.73 -1.03 8.35
CA GLU A 51 -53.12 -1.33 7.04
C GLU A 51 -52.85 -0.10 6.16
N SER A 52 -51.90 -0.22 5.22
CA SER A 52 -51.90 0.57 3.97
C SER A 52 -51.08 -0.12 2.89
N ASP A 53 -51.75 -0.76 1.92
CA ASP A 53 -51.09 -1.36 0.76
C ASP A 53 -50.44 -0.29 -0.11
N LYS A 54 -49.11 -0.32 -0.18
CA LYS A 54 -48.35 0.43 -1.19
C LYS A 54 -47.51 -0.55 -2.00
N GLU A 55 -48.09 -0.99 -3.13
CA GLU A 55 -47.42 -1.79 -4.16
C GLU A 55 -46.16 -1.05 -4.63
N THR A 56 -45.04 -1.36 -3.98
CA THR A 56 -43.76 -0.77 -4.26
C THR A 56 -43.14 -1.63 -5.35
N LYS A 57 -43.08 -1.10 -6.57
CA LYS A 57 -42.16 -1.65 -7.58
C LYS A 57 -40.78 -1.66 -6.98
N VAL A 58 -40.31 -2.85 -6.63
CA VAL A 58 -38.91 -3.08 -6.28
C VAL A 58 -38.14 -2.89 -7.57
N ASP A 59 -37.52 -1.72 -7.70
CA ASP A 59 -36.52 -1.50 -8.72
C ASP A 59 -35.35 -2.43 -8.37
N GLU A 60 -35.16 -3.49 -9.14
CA GLU A 60 -34.11 -4.50 -8.90
C GLU A 60 -32.74 -3.85 -9.13
N THR A 61 -32.27 -3.13 -8.12
CA THR A 61 -30.94 -2.56 -8.08
C THR A 61 -29.95 -3.70 -8.30
N PRO A 62 -29.21 -3.72 -9.42
CA PRO A 62 -28.42 -4.88 -9.81
C PRO A 62 -27.41 -5.18 -8.71
N VAL A 63 -27.50 -6.37 -8.11
CA VAL A 63 -26.66 -6.76 -6.98
C VAL A 63 -25.20 -6.69 -7.44
N ALA A 64 -24.47 -5.71 -6.92
CA ALA A 64 -23.12 -5.39 -7.36
C ALA A 64 -22.22 -6.63 -7.21
N LYS A 65 -21.84 -7.20 -8.35
CA LYS A 65 -21.08 -8.45 -8.46
C LYS A 65 -19.70 -8.30 -7.84
N ASP A 66 -19.19 -9.37 -7.25
CA ASP A 66 -17.84 -9.43 -6.72
C ASP A 66 -16.87 -10.08 -7.72
N ILE A 67 -15.61 -9.65 -7.65
CA ILE A 67 -14.46 -10.25 -8.34
C ILE A 67 -13.37 -10.59 -7.33
N THR A 68 -12.54 -11.56 -7.68
CA THR A 68 -11.34 -11.92 -6.92
C THR A 68 -10.10 -11.42 -7.64
N LEU A 69 -9.22 -10.73 -6.90
CA LEU A 69 -7.89 -10.32 -7.34
C LEU A 69 -6.85 -11.05 -6.48
N THR A 70 -5.71 -11.45 -7.04
CA THR A 70 -4.71 -12.25 -6.31
C THR A 70 -3.49 -11.40 -5.99
N ALA A 71 -3.13 -11.26 -4.72
CA ALA A 71 -1.84 -10.70 -4.33
C ALA A 71 -0.76 -11.77 -4.48
N TYR A 72 0.43 -11.36 -4.93
CA TYR A 72 1.57 -12.24 -5.15
C TYR A 72 2.73 -11.87 -4.23
N THR A 73 3.65 -12.81 -4.06
CA THR A 73 4.99 -12.63 -3.50
C THR A 73 6.01 -13.33 -4.41
N ALA A 74 7.29 -13.26 -4.08
CA ALA A 74 8.35 -13.98 -4.77
C ALA A 74 8.89 -15.12 -3.91
N ASN A 75 9.05 -16.30 -4.50
CA ASN A 75 9.73 -17.44 -3.90
C ASN A 75 11.20 -17.10 -3.59
N VAL A 76 11.71 -17.49 -2.42
CA VAL A 76 13.07 -17.13 -1.96
C VAL A 76 14.20 -17.80 -2.75
N ASP A 77 13.98 -19.01 -3.26
CA ASP A 77 15.03 -19.81 -3.93
C ASP A 77 15.04 -19.60 -5.46
N THR A 78 13.86 -19.43 -6.05
CA THR A 78 13.66 -19.37 -7.52
C THR A 78 13.30 -18.00 -8.04
N TYR A 79 12.91 -17.06 -7.16
CA TYR A 79 12.32 -15.76 -7.49
C TYR A 79 11.01 -15.84 -8.30
N ALA A 80 10.44 -17.03 -8.51
CA ALA A 80 9.16 -17.20 -9.20
C ALA A 80 8.02 -16.53 -8.41
N ALA A 81 6.99 -16.08 -9.12
CA ALA A 81 5.82 -15.49 -8.48
C ALA A 81 4.96 -16.57 -7.81
N GLU A 82 4.71 -16.39 -6.52
CA GLU A 82 3.86 -17.27 -5.71
C GLU A 82 2.63 -16.50 -5.25
N LYS A 83 1.49 -17.19 -5.17
CA LYS A 83 0.25 -16.61 -4.65
C LYS A 83 0.38 -16.37 -3.14
N LEU A 84 0.26 -15.12 -2.73
CA LEU A 84 0.25 -14.70 -1.32
C LEU A 84 -1.16 -14.85 -0.72
N SER A 85 -2.16 -14.33 -1.42
CA SER A 85 -3.55 -14.27 -0.94
C SER A 85 -4.51 -13.88 -2.06
N ASP A 86 -5.81 -14.00 -1.80
CA ASP A 86 -6.88 -13.42 -2.63
C ASP A 86 -7.54 -12.27 -1.88
N ILE A 87 -7.99 -11.27 -2.64
CA ILE A 87 -8.80 -10.13 -2.19
C ILE A 87 -10.10 -10.15 -2.98
N THR A 88 -11.24 -10.15 -2.30
CA THR A 88 -12.56 -9.97 -2.92
C THR A 88 -12.91 -8.49 -2.92
N VAL A 89 -13.25 -7.94 -4.09
CA VAL A 89 -13.68 -6.55 -4.27
C VAL A 89 -14.89 -6.48 -5.21
N LYS A 90 -15.66 -5.40 -5.14
CA LYS A 90 -16.78 -5.18 -6.05
C LYS A 90 -16.32 -4.93 -7.50
N GLU A 91 -17.06 -5.45 -8.47
CA GLU A 91 -16.74 -5.38 -9.90
C GLU A 91 -16.93 -3.98 -10.48
N ASP A 92 -17.86 -3.20 -9.94
CA ASP A 92 -18.11 -1.79 -10.28
C ASP A 92 -17.20 -0.80 -9.52
N LEU A 93 -16.43 -1.28 -8.53
CA LEU A 93 -15.48 -0.46 -7.78
C LEU A 93 -14.46 0.23 -8.72
N PRO A 94 -14.13 1.52 -8.55
CA PRO A 94 -13.17 2.21 -9.39
C PRO A 94 -11.82 1.50 -9.47
N LEU A 95 -11.20 1.50 -10.65
CA LEU A 95 -9.93 0.78 -10.88
C LEU A 95 -8.80 1.24 -9.93
N GLN A 96 -8.79 2.51 -9.55
CA GLN A 96 -7.86 3.05 -8.56
C GLN A 96 -8.06 2.41 -7.18
N GLU A 97 -9.31 2.24 -6.72
CA GLU A 97 -9.60 1.59 -5.43
C GLU A 97 -9.29 0.08 -5.46
N LYS A 98 -9.53 -0.59 -6.60
CA LYS A 98 -9.11 -2.00 -6.80
C LYS A 98 -7.58 -2.16 -6.71
N LEU A 99 -6.82 -1.21 -7.28
CA LEU A 99 -5.36 -1.17 -7.18
C LEU A 99 -4.90 -0.81 -5.75
N THR A 100 -5.57 0.12 -5.07
CA THR A 100 -5.32 0.47 -3.66
C THR A 100 -5.54 -0.72 -2.73
N ALA A 101 -6.56 -1.57 -2.97
CA ALA A 101 -6.77 -2.79 -2.20
C ALA A 101 -5.58 -3.76 -2.31
N LEU A 102 -5.08 -3.98 -3.54
CA LEU A 102 -3.87 -4.79 -3.79
C LEU A 102 -2.62 -4.17 -3.15
N ALA A 103 -2.47 -2.84 -3.22
CA ALA A 103 -1.37 -2.09 -2.63
C ALA A 103 -1.33 -2.25 -1.09
N ASN A 104 -2.47 -2.10 -0.42
CA ASN A 104 -2.59 -2.23 1.03
C ASN A 104 -2.29 -3.66 1.51
N GLU A 105 -2.72 -4.67 0.76
CA GLU A 105 -2.49 -6.08 1.07
C GLU A 105 -0.99 -6.43 1.06
N ILE A 106 -0.26 -6.14 -0.03
CA ILE A 106 1.18 -6.43 -0.10
C ILE A 106 2.01 -5.49 0.79
N SER A 107 1.58 -4.23 0.96
CA SER A 107 2.16 -3.31 1.94
C SER A 107 2.16 -3.92 3.33
N THR A 108 1.00 -4.41 3.79
CA THR A 108 0.82 -4.99 5.12
C THR A 108 1.52 -6.35 5.27
N LYS A 109 1.41 -7.23 4.28
CA LYS A 109 1.84 -8.63 4.39
C LYS A 109 3.28 -8.92 3.95
N VAL A 110 3.89 -8.04 3.16
CA VAL A 110 5.26 -8.22 2.63
C VAL A 110 6.17 -7.05 3.02
N PHE A 111 5.68 -5.82 2.90
CA PHE A 111 6.51 -4.61 2.98
C PHE A 111 6.44 -3.87 4.34
N GLY A 112 6.07 -4.56 5.43
CA GLY A 112 6.11 -3.99 6.79
C GLY A 112 5.20 -2.79 7.03
N GLY A 113 4.16 -2.60 6.21
CA GLY A 113 3.29 -1.42 6.24
C GLY A 113 3.90 -0.17 5.58
N LEU A 114 4.96 -0.30 4.77
CA LEU A 114 5.46 0.79 3.93
C LEU A 114 4.39 1.22 2.91
N PRO A 115 4.04 2.53 2.81
CA PRO A 115 2.97 2.94 1.91
C PRO A 115 3.31 2.72 0.44
N ILE A 116 2.34 2.16 -0.29
CA ILE A 116 2.32 2.08 -1.75
C ILE A 116 1.08 2.84 -2.19
N THR A 117 1.23 3.92 -2.94
CA THR A 117 0.12 4.79 -3.34
C THR A 117 -0.11 4.77 -4.84
N ILE A 118 -1.37 4.63 -5.25
CA ILE A 118 -1.78 4.80 -6.64
C ILE A 118 -1.93 6.31 -6.86
N VAL A 119 -0.99 6.92 -7.59
CA VAL A 119 -0.92 8.38 -7.78
C VAL A 119 -1.99 8.83 -8.76
N GLU A 120 -2.07 8.14 -9.90
CA GLU A 120 -3.07 8.39 -10.96
C GLU A 120 -3.18 7.17 -11.89
N ILE A 121 -4.24 7.17 -12.73
CA ILE A 121 -4.37 6.27 -13.87
C ILE A 121 -4.52 7.11 -15.14
N GLN A 122 -3.44 7.19 -15.91
CA GLN A 122 -3.41 7.87 -17.20
C GLN A 122 -4.10 6.99 -18.26
N THR A 123 -4.83 7.58 -19.21
CA THR A 123 -5.31 6.88 -20.41
C THR A 123 -4.64 7.49 -21.65
N ILE A 124 -3.87 6.67 -22.38
CA ILE A 124 -3.07 7.07 -23.55
C ILE A 124 -3.39 6.08 -24.67
N ASP A 125 -3.82 6.57 -25.83
CA ASP A 125 -4.21 5.75 -27.00
C ASP A 125 -5.22 4.62 -26.65
N GLY A 126 -6.12 4.90 -25.72
CA GLY A 126 -7.12 3.94 -25.19
C GLY A 126 -6.60 2.97 -24.14
N LYS A 127 -5.28 2.93 -23.89
CA LYS A 127 -4.65 2.07 -22.89
C LYS A 127 -4.47 2.77 -21.55
N LYS A 128 -4.58 2.02 -20.45
CA LYS A 128 -4.46 2.54 -19.08
C LYS A 128 -3.08 2.28 -18.51
N LYS A 129 -2.44 3.33 -17.97
CA LYS A 129 -1.19 3.26 -17.22
C LYS A 129 -1.40 3.74 -15.79
N ALA A 130 -1.14 2.88 -14.79
CA ALA A 130 -1.08 3.32 -13.40
C ALA A 130 0.30 3.91 -13.07
N ILE A 131 0.32 5.05 -12.38
CA ILE A 131 1.51 5.56 -11.70
C ILE A 131 1.45 5.11 -10.24
N ILE A 132 2.46 4.36 -9.78
CA ILE A 132 2.47 3.71 -8.46
C ILE A 132 3.71 4.17 -7.70
N ASN A 133 3.52 4.87 -6.58
CA ASN A 133 4.60 5.45 -5.81
C ASN A 133 4.87 4.66 -4.52
N LEU A 134 6.12 4.25 -4.35
CA LEU A 134 6.65 3.56 -3.18
C LEU A 134 7.19 4.63 -2.22
N VAL A 135 6.52 4.84 -1.10
CA VAL A 135 6.84 5.92 -0.15
C VAL A 135 7.70 5.36 0.98
N GLU A 136 8.87 5.94 1.20
CA GLU A 136 9.68 5.64 2.37
C GLU A 136 9.04 6.28 3.61
N LYS A 137 8.83 5.49 4.67
CA LYS A 137 8.27 5.97 5.93
C LYS A 137 9.41 6.32 6.89
N GLU A 138 9.27 7.44 7.60
CA GLU A 138 10.19 7.76 8.70
C GLU A 138 10.15 6.67 9.79
N VAL A 139 11.31 6.48 10.44
CA VAL A 139 11.74 5.15 10.94
C VAL A 139 11.01 4.70 12.22
N THR A 140 9.76 4.28 12.09
CA THR A 140 9.00 3.62 13.18
C THR A 140 9.30 2.12 13.31
N ASP A 141 9.79 1.48 12.25
CA ASP A 141 10.35 0.13 12.27
C ASP A 141 11.68 0.15 11.51
N PRO A 142 12.83 -0.17 12.14
CA PRO A 142 14.12 -0.20 11.44
C PRO A 142 14.24 -1.32 10.39
N ASN A 143 13.33 -2.30 10.40
CA ASN A 143 13.33 -3.43 9.46
C ASN A 143 12.47 -3.17 8.21
N ALA A 144 11.70 -2.08 8.17
CA ALA A 144 10.85 -1.71 7.05
C ALA A 144 11.41 -0.47 6.33
N SER A 145 12.15 -0.68 5.23
CA SER A 145 12.59 0.40 4.33
C SER A 145 12.75 -0.11 2.89
N TRP A 146 12.19 0.63 1.93
CA TRP A 146 12.37 0.36 0.50
C TRP A 146 13.84 0.39 0.14
N SER A 147 14.54 1.47 0.50
CA SER A 147 15.92 1.71 0.09
C SER A 147 16.94 0.81 0.80
N ARG A 148 16.72 0.47 2.08
CA ARG A 148 17.71 -0.23 2.92
C ARG A 148 17.48 -1.73 3.04
N VAL A 149 16.25 -2.20 2.81
CA VAL A 149 15.86 -3.62 2.99
C VAL A 149 15.33 -4.18 1.68
N TYR A 150 14.22 -3.66 1.16
CA TYR A 150 13.53 -4.27 0.02
C TYR A 150 14.25 -4.11 -1.34
N PHE A 151 15.11 -3.11 -1.49
CA PHE A 151 16.03 -2.95 -2.62
C PHE A 151 17.48 -3.36 -2.29
N GLN A 152 17.73 -4.06 -1.18
CA GLN A 152 19.07 -4.47 -0.80
C GLN A 152 19.58 -5.64 -1.66
N GLY A 153 20.57 -5.36 -2.51
CA GLY A 153 21.22 -6.36 -3.35
C GLY A 153 20.31 -6.91 -4.47
N SER A 154 20.90 -7.72 -5.35
CA SER A 154 20.19 -8.28 -6.51
C SER A 154 19.02 -9.20 -6.13
N ALA A 155 19.15 -9.98 -5.04
CA ALA A 155 18.10 -10.87 -4.57
C ALA A 155 16.87 -10.09 -4.06
N GLY A 156 17.07 -9.19 -3.08
CA GLY A 156 15.99 -8.36 -2.51
C GLY A 156 15.31 -7.51 -3.59
N GLY A 157 16.10 -6.79 -4.39
CA GLY A 157 15.56 -5.99 -5.50
C GLY A 157 14.80 -6.83 -6.55
N THR A 158 15.22 -8.06 -6.84
CA THR A 158 14.48 -8.96 -7.75
C THR A 158 13.18 -9.48 -7.12
N MET A 159 13.20 -9.90 -5.86
CA MET A 159 12.01 -10.34 -5.13
C MET A 159 10.95 -9.23 -5.08
N THR A 160 11.34 -8.05 -4.58
CA THR A 160 10.48 -6.87 -4.48
C THR A 160 9.92 -6.47 -5.86
N SER A 161 10.76 -6.51 -6.91
CA SER A 161 10.29 -6.26 -8.27
C SER A 161 9.19 -7.24 -8.69
N ASN A 162 9.39 -8.54 -8.50
CA ASN A 162 8.44 -9.56 -8.94
C ASN A 162 7.14 -9.49 -8.12
N THR A 163 7.22 -9.33 -6.80
CA THR A 163 6.07 -9.12 -5.90
C THR A 163 5.20 -7.95 -6.34
N LEU A 164 5.81 -6.79 -6.63
CA LEU A 164 5.09 -5.60 -7.08
C LEU A 164 4.50 -5.79 -8.48
N ILE A 165 5.32 -6.19 -9.46
CA ILE A 165 4.92 -6.28 -10.86
C ILE A 165 3.78 -7.29 -11.05
N GLU A 166 3.87 -8.49 -10.48
CA GLU A 166 2.85 -9.52 -10.69
C GLU A 166 1.54 -9.19 -9.96
N THR A 167 1.63 -8.58 -8.77
CA THR A 167 0.46 -8.08 -8.04
C THR A 167 -0.27 -6.97 -8.80
N PHE A 168 0.43 -5.99 -9.38
CA PHE A 168 -0.25 -4.94 -10.14
C PHE A 168 -0.61 -5.35 -11.57
N ALA A 169 0.10 -6.32 -12.17
CA ALA A 169 -0.22 -6.86 -13.49
C ALA A 169 -1.49 -7.72 -13.50
N GLN A 170 -1.82 -8.45 -12.43
CA GLN A 170 -2.99 -9.36 -12.39
C GLN A 170 -3.11 -10.21 -13.68
N ARG A 171 -2.04 -10.88 -14.12
CA ARG A 171 -1.98 -11.51 -15.46
C ARG A 171 -3.09 -12.55 -15.71
N ALA A 172 -3.57 -13.21 -14.66
CA ALA A 172 -4.67 -14.19 -14.73
C ALA A 172 -6.08 -13.56 -14.76
N TYR A 173 -6.24 -12.27 -14.46
CA TYR A 173 -7.55 -11.61 -14.41
C TYR A 173 -8.00 -11.17 -15.82
N THR A 174 -9.11 -11.72 -16.31
CA THR A 174 -9.58 -11.49 -17.69
C THR A 174 -10.50 -10.27 -17.86
N GLY A 175 -10.82 -9.55 -16.78
CA GLY A 175 -11.63 -8.34 -16.81
C GLY A 175 -10.84 -7.07 -17.18
N GLU A 176 -11.54 -5.94 -17.19
CA GLU A 176 -10.96 -4.62 -17.46
C GLU A 176 -9.95 -4.22 -16.37
N TRP A 177 -8.74 -3.84 -16.79
CA TRP A 177 -7.61 -3.58 -15.90
C TRP A 177 -6.69 -2.48 -16.46
N ILE A 178 -5.48 -2.34 -15.92
CA ILE A 178 -4.40 -1.55 -16.53
C ILE A 178 -3.66 -2.34 -17.61
N ASP A 179 -3.18 -1.66 -18.66
CA ASP A 179 -2.29 -2.21 -19.68
C ASP A 179 -0.81 -2.09 -19.29
N SER A 180 -0.49 -1.15 -18.40
CA SER A 180 0.88 -0.89 -17.96
C SER A 180 0.93 -0.20 -16.59
N MET A 181 2.11 -0.23 -15.98
CA MET A 181 2.41 0.45 -14.72
C MET A 181 3.77 1.12 -14.79
N GLU A 182 3.98 2.16 -13.99
CA GLU A 182 5.25 2.86 -13.84
C GLU A 182 5.48 3.10 -12.35
N PHE A 183 6.60 2.59 -11.83
CA PHE A 183 6.90 2.67 -10.40
C PHE A 183 7.80 3.88 -10.08
N GLN A 184 7.42 4.59 -9.04
CA GLN A 184 8.15 5.73 -8.49
C GLN A 184 8.63 5.41 -7.07
N TYR A 185 9.64 6.13 -6.61
CA TYR A 185 10.10 6.12 -5.22
C TYR A 185 10.11 7.56 -4.70
N ASN A 186 9.34 7.83 -3.63
CA ASN A 186 9.12 9.17 -3.08
C ASN A 186 8.69 10.22 -4.15
N GLY A 187 7.95 9.80 -5.17
CA GLY A 187 7.47 10.65 -6.27
C GLY A 187 8.48 10.91 -7.40
N GLY A 188 9.69 10.36 -7.30
CA GLY A 188 10.70 10.38 -8.37
C GLY A 188 10.84 9.03 -9.08
N SER A 189 11.58 9.00 -10.19
CA SER A 189 11.97 7.76 -10.85
C SER A 189 12.78 6.84 -9.93
N ILE A 190 12.63 5.53 -10.09
CA ILE A 190 13.46 4.55 -9.37
C ILE A 190 14.84 4.47 -10.03
N GLU A 191 15.90 4.83 -9.30
CA GLU A 191 17.29 4.88 -9.80
C GLU A 191 18.22 3.82 -9.15
N THR A 192 17.67 2.80 -8.49
CA THR A 192 18.49 1.74 -7.85
C THR A 192 18.98 0.68 -8.86
N GLN A 193 20.29 0.44 -8.88
CA GLN A 193 20.94 -0.64 -9.61
C GLN A 193 20.45 -2.05 -9.25
N HIS A 194 19.76 -2.21 -8.12
CA HIS A 194 19.34 -3.50 -7.58
C HIS A 194 17.92 -3.92 -7.97
N ALA A 195 17.04 -2.97 -8.33
CA ALA A 195 15.69 -3.25 -8.82
C ALA A 195 15.45 -2.70 -10.25
N PRO A 196 16.29 -3.04 -11.24
CA PRO A 196 16.20 -2.48 -12.60
C PRO A 196 14.91 -2.87 -13.34
N LYS A 197 14.16 -3.87 -12.86
CA LYS A 197 12.85 -4.23 -13.41
C LYS A 197 11.76 -3.18 -13.11
N LEU A 198 11.96 -2.33 -12.11
CA LEU A 198 10.99 -1.30 -11.70
C LEU A 198 11.20 0.05 -12.42
N THR A 199 12.20 0.17 -13.29
CA THR A 199 12.55 1.45 -13.94
C THR A 199 11.75 1.65 -15.23
N GLY A 200 10.98 2.74 -15.30
CA GLY A 200 10.20 3.10 -16.49
C GLY A 200 8.85 2.37 -16.59
N ILE A 201 8.31 2.31 -17.81
CA ILE A 201 6.97 1.75 -18.08
C ILE A 201 7.06 0.23 -18.29
N ILE A 202 6.27 -0.51 -17.52
CA ILE A 202 6.20 -1.97 -17.51
C ILE A 202 4.85 -2.40 -18.07
N THR A 203 4.84 -3.13 -19.18
CA THR A 203 3.62 -3.61 -19.84
C THR A 203 3.08 -4.87 -19.17
N ARG A 204 1.75 -4.93 -19.04
CA ARG A 204 1.00 -6.15 -18.73
C ARG A 204 0.98 -7.04 -19.98
N ASN A 205 1.66 -8.18 -19.88
CA ASN A 205 1.77 -9.23 -20.91
C ASN A 205 1.26 -10.56 -20.36
#